data_AF-A0A087SMJ8-F1
#
_entry.id   AF-A0A087SMJ8-F1
#
_cell.length_a   1.000
_cell.length_b   1.000
_cell.length_c   1.000
_cell.angle_alpha   90.00
_cell.angle_beta   90.00
_cell.angle_gamma   90.00
#
_symmetry.space_group_name_H-M   'P 1'
#
loop_
_entity.id
_entity.type
_entity.pdbx_description
1 polymer ?
#
loop_
_entity_poly.entity_id
_entity_poly.type
_entity_poly.pdbx_seq_one_letter_code
_entity_poly.pdbx_strand_id
1 'polypeptide(L)'
;MVEPVCRFFGVEIPAGKEVQIVAAVDADMEGYEVVHVTQIALGAEPDKGPHTIFISTEEYKAAVGTLDAVHHPHIGVDYTVSLEGITLSHTGRSSVFVSGYKTIASFMSDDDDDEHGVAEYVAALKAVLQAQGPQRVSALGALVKRPPQVPKLKSTVGANPAIFLHDLVTDIVSLVE
;
A
#
# COMPACT_ATOMS: atom_id res chain seq x y z
N MET A 1 17.41 4.13 4.12
CA MET A 1 16.05 3.73 4.53
C MET A 1 15.40 4.96 5.13
N VAL A 2 14.38 5.51 4.47
CA VAL A 2 13.49 6.50 5.08
C VAL A 2 12.55 5.69 5.97
N GLU A 3 12.52 5.96 7.27
CA GLU A 3 11.57 5.28 8.15
C GLU A 3 10.14 5.49 7.63
N PRO A 4 9.28 4.45 7.60
CA PRO A 4 7.89 4.64 7.25
C PRO A 4 7.27 5.61 8.27
N VAL A 5 6.91 6.79 7.79
CA VAL A 5 6.36 7.86 8.61
C VAL A 5 4.93 7.47 9.01
N CYS A 6 4.78 6.89 10.19
CA CYS A 6 3.49 6.60 10.79
C CYS A 6 3.03 7.79 11.65
N ARG A 7 1.86 8.36 11.35
CA ARG A 7 1.31 9.52 12.08
C ARG A 7 -0.05 9.18 12.66
N PHE A 8 -0.32 9.63 13.88
CA PHE A 8 -1.64 9.45 14.50
C PHE A 8 -2.75 10.06 13.63
N PHE A 9 -3.87 9.33 13.53
CA PHE A 9 -5.10 9.78 12.92
C PHE A 9 -6.23 9.70 13.94
N GLY A 10 -7.03 10.77 14.03
CA GLY A 10 -8.22 10.81 14.86
C GLY A 10 -9.23 11.82 14.30
N VAL A 11 -10.50 11.45 14.36
CA VAL A 11 -11.61 12.31 13.93
C VAL A 11 -12.83 12.09 14.80
N GLU A 12 -13.54 13.17 15.11
CA GLU A 12 -14.84 13.14 15.77
C GLU A 12 -15.94 13.17 14.70
N ILE A 13 -16.96 12.32 14.85
CA ILE A 13 -18.21 12.38 14.12
C ILE A 13 -19.27 12.89 15.11
N PRO A 14 -19.69 14.17 15.03
CA PRO A 14 -20.76 14.67 15.88
C PRO A 14 -22.11 14.04 15.56
N ALA A 15 -23.02 14.01 16.53
CA ALA A 15 -24.36 13.48 16.35
C ALA A 15 -25.13 14.18 15.21
N GLY A 16 -25.73 13.38 14.32
CA GLY A 16 -26.46 13.87 13.16
C GLY A 16 -25.59 14.56 12.10
N LYS A 17 -24.27 14.42 12.18
CA LYS A 17 -23.32 14.90 11.18
C LYS A 17 -22.64 13.74 10.46
N GLU A 18 -22.10 14.07 9.30
CA GLU A 18 -21.26 13.19 8.52
C GLU A 18 -19.88 13.84 8.39
N VAL A 19 -18.83 13.03 8.35
CA VAL A 19 -17.45 13.49 8.25
C VAL A 19 -16.73 12.73 7.15
N GLN A 20 -16.12 13.46 6.23
CA GLN A 20 -15.36 12.87 5.14
C GLN A 20 -13.90 12.65 5.57
N ILE A 21 -13.37 11.47 5.25
CA ILE A 21 -11.95 11.16 5.31
C ILE A 21 -11.44 11.10 3.88
N VAL A 22 -10.44 11.91 3.57
CA VAL A 22 -9.78 11.92 2.25
C VAL A 22 -8.28 11.78 2.48
N ALA A 23 -7.68 10.82 1.78
CA ALA A 23 -6.23 10.69 1.73
C ALA A 23 -5.62 11.83 0.91
N ALA A 24 -4.51 12.40 1.38
CA ALA A 24 -3.75 13.36 0.60
C ALA A 24 -2.78 12.65 -0.37
N VAL A 25 -2.51 13.29 -1.51
CA VAL A 25 -1.39 12.92 -2.39
C VAL A 25 -0.19 13.78 -2.00
N ASP A 26 1.01 13.18 -1.99
CA ASP A 26 2.23 13.93 -1.76
C ASP A 26 2.44 14.99 -2.84
N ALA A 27 3.07 16.12 -2.48
CA ALA A 27 3.29 17.26 -3.38
C ALA A 27 4.08 16.87 -4.63
N ASP A 28 5.01 15.93 -4.48
CA ASP A 28 5.85 15.43 -5.57
C ASP A 28 5.18 14.29 -6.37
N MET A 29 3.93 13.92 -6.02
CA MET A 29 3.16 12.84 -6.65
C MET A 29 3.85 11.46 -6.65
N GLU A 30 4.79 11.23 -5.75
CA GLU A 30 5.52 9.95 -5.63
C GLU A 30 4.80 8.95 -4.72
N GLY A 31 3.87 9.42 -3.90
CA GLY A 31 3.05 8.59 -3.03
C GLY A 31 1.75 9.26 -2.58
N TYR A 32 0.96 8.51 -1.82
CA TYR A 32 -0.31 8.94 -1.25
C TYR A 32 -0.45 8.47 0.19
N GLU A 33 -1.21 9.22 0.98
CA GLU A 33 -1.56 8.81 2.34
C GLU A 33 -2.51 7.60 2.31
N VAL A 34 -2.28 6.66 3.21
CA VAL A 34 -3.25 5.61 3.52
C VAL A 34 -3.66 5.79 4.97
N VAL A 35 -4.96 5.95 5.22
CA VAL A 35 -5.51 6.04 6.58
C VAL A 35 -5.92 4.65 7.01
N HIS A 36 -5.21 4.09 7.98
CA HIS A 36 -5.55 2.84 8.65
C HIS A 36 -6.46 3.16 9.83
N VAL A 37 -7.73 2.77 9.75
CA VAL A 37 -8.67 2.94 10.85
C VAL A 37 -8.64 1.67 11.69
N THR A 38 -8.38 1.83 12.98
CA THR A 38 -8.14 0.70 13.90
C THR A 38 -9.10 0.65 15.07
N GLN A 39 -9.74 1.77 15.41
CA GLN A 39 -10.62 1.86 16.58
C GLN A 39 -11.74 2.87 16.35
N ILE A 40 -12.94 2.50 16.82
CA ILE A 40 -14.11 3.37 16.89
C ILE A 40 -14.63 3.33 18.34
N ALA A 41 -14.86 4.49 18.96
CA ALA A 41 -15.23 4.57 20.37
C ALA A 41 -16.26 5.68 20.64
N LEU A 42 -17.07 5.48 21.68
CA LEU A 42 -17.88 6.52 22.29
C LEU A 42 -17.00 7.44 23.16
N GLY A 43 -17.47 8.69 23.37
CA GLY A 43 -16.87 9.60 24.35
C GLY A 43 -17.08 9.13 25.81
N ALA A 44 -16.56 9.90 26.77
CA ALA A 44 -16.61 9.54 28.19
C ALA A 44 -18.03 9.45 28.78
N GLU A 45 -18.96 10.27 28.28
CA GLU A 45 -20.35 10.34 28.76
C GLU A 45 -21.34 10.28 27.59
N PRO A 46 -21.48 9.12 26.92
CA PRO A 46 -22.36 9.02 25.77
C PRO A 46 -23.81 8.85 26.21
N ASP A 47 -24.71 9.37 25.38
CA ASP A 47 -26.13 9.11 25.47
C ASP A 47 -26.42 7.61 25.44
N LYS A 48 -27.52 7.21 26.10
CA LYS A 48 -28.00 5.83 26.05
C LYS A 48 -28.51 5.46 24.65
N GLY A 49 -28.37 4.19 24.29
CA GLY A 49 -28.91 3.63 23.06
C GLY A 49 -27.81 3.32 22.04
N PRO A 50 -28.20 2.77 20.88
CA PRO A 50 -27.25 2.32 19.88
C PRO A 50 -26.68 3.49 19.08
N HIS A 51 -25.38 3.42 18.82
CA HIS A 51 -24.66 4.25 17.87
C HIS A 51 -24.15 3.33 16.77
N THR A 52 -24.97 3.10 15.74
CA THR A 52 -24.56 2.33 14.56
C THR A 52 -23.75 3.23 13.64
N ILE A 53 -22.51 2.83 13.34
CA ILE A 53 -21.58 3.57 12.50
C ILE A 53 -21.67 3.03 11.07
N PHE A 54 -21.67 3.95 10.12
CA PHE A 54 -21.71 3.66 8.69
C PHE A 54 -20.50 4.25 7.99
N ILE A 55 -20.00 3.50 7.02
CA ILE A 55 -19.11 3.97 5.97
C ILE A 55 -19.92 4.11 4.70
N SER A 56 -19.74 5.19 3.96
CA SER A 56 -20.33 5.37 2.64
C SER A 56 -19.38 5.97 1.62
N THR A 57 -19.54 5.54 0.38
CA THR A 57 -19.04 6.18 -0.85
C THR A 57 -20.26 6.71 -1.64
N GLU A 58 -20.06 7.20 -2.87
CA GLU A 58 -21.19 7.60 -3.73
C GLU A 58 -22.11 6.42 -4.08
N GLU A 59 -21.57 5.21 -4.18
CA GLU A 59 -22.29 4.02 -4.65
C GLU A 59 -22.72 3.09 -3.52
N TYR A 60 -22.07 3.16 -2.36
CA TYR A 60 -22.19 2.16 -1.31
C TYR A 60 -22.38 2.80 0.06
N LYS A 61 -23.21 2.16 0.91
CA LYS A 61 -23.30 2.47 2.34
C LYS A 61 -23.44 1.18 3.12
N ALA A 62 -22.59 0.99 4.12
CA ALA A 62 -22.68 -0.15 5.02
C ALA A 62 -22.43 0.21 6.47
N ALA A 63 -23.11 -0.54 7.35
CA ALA A 63 -22.84 -0.52 8.77
C ALA A 63 -21.56 -1.30 9.06
N VAL A 64 -20.64 -0.69 9.81
CA VAL A 64 -19.39 -1.33 10.25
C VAL A 64 -19.45 -1.84 11.69
N GLY A 65 -20.38 -1.31 12.48
CA GLY A 65 -20.61 -1.78 13.83
C GLY A 65 -21.66 -0.95 14.56
N THR A 66 -22.06 -1.43 15.73
CA THR A 66 -22.92 -0.68 16.65
C THR A 66 -22.28 -0.64 18.01
N LEU A 67 -22.16 0.56 18.56
CA LEU A 67 -21.70 0.80 19.92
C LEU A 67 -22.89 1.05 20.85
N ASP A 68 -22.70 0.74 22.13
CA ASP A 68 -23.59 1.15 23.19
C ASP A 68 -22.79 1.47 24.46
N ALA A 69 -23.29 2.39 25.26
CA ALA A 69 -22.58 2.88 26.45
C ALA A 69 -22.29 1.81 27.52
N VAL A 70 -22.99 0.67 27.49
CA VAL A 70 -22.95 -0.32 28.58
C VAL A 70 -22.12 -1.55 28.22
N HIS A 71 -22.34 -2.13 27.05
CA HIS A 71 -21.72 -3.42 26.69
C HIS A 71 -20.53 -3.23 25.76
N HIS A 72 -20.68 -2.38 24.74
CA HIS A 72 -19.67 -2.18 23.71
C HIS A 72 -19.44 -0.68 23.44
N PRO A 73 -18.73 0.05 24.33
CA PRO A 73 -18.47 1.47 24.13
C PRO A 73 -17.38 1.73 23.08
N HIS A 74 -16.69 0.68 22.60
CA HIS A 74 -15.74 0.76 21.51
C HIS A 74 -15.66 -0.58 20.76
N ILE A 75 -15.17 -0.52 19.51
CA ILE A 75 -14.85 -1.67 18.68
C ILE A 75 -13.51 -1.46 17.99
N GLY A 76 -12.72 -2.53 17.92
CA GLY A 76 -11.59 -2.62 17.02
C GLY A 76 -12.09 -2.89 15.60
N VAL A 77 -11.48 -2.23 14.63
CA VAL A 77 -11.74 -2.40 13.21
C VAL A 77 -10.42 -2.51 12.46
N ASP A 78 -10.45 -3.01 11.24
CA ASP A 78 -9.27 -3.07 10.39
C ASP A 78 -9.69 -2.80 8.94
N TYR A 79 -9.65 -1.52 8.57
CA TYR A 79 -9.88 -1.11 7.19
C TYR A 79 -9.06 0.12 6.85
N THR A 80 -8.74 0.25 5.57
CA THR A 80 -7.90 1.32 5.03
C THR A 80 -8.70 2.23 4.12
N VAL A 81 -8.47 3.53 4.24
CA VAL A 81 -8.98 4.54 3.32
C VAL A 81 -7.83 5.07 2.49
N SER A 82 -7.95 4.95 1.17
CA SER A 82 -7.00 5.42 0.17
C SER A 82 -7.59 6.63 -0.58
N LEU A 83 -7.24 6.81 -1.85
CA LEU A 83 -7.51 8.00 -2.66
C LEU A 83 -8.99 8.38 -2.80
N GLU A 84 -9.90 7.41 -2.92
CA GLU A 84 -11.33 7.69 -3.16
C GLU A 84 -12.00 8.38 -1.95
N GLY A 85 -11.42 8.22 -0.75
CA GLY A 85 -12.00 8.71 0.48
C GLY A 85 -13.29 7.98 0.86
N ILE A 86 -13.78 8.26 2.07
CA ILE A 86 -15.06 7.75 2.55
C ILE A 86 -15.77 8.81 3.37
N THR A 87 -17.09 8.67 3.51
CA THR A 87 -17.89 9.42 4.46
C THR A 87 -18.26 8.53 5.64
N LEU A 88 -18.03 9.03 6.85
CA LEU A 88 -18.42 8.41 8.11
C LEU A 88 -19.66 9.08 8.67
N SER A 89 -20.60 8.27 9.17
CA SER A 89 -21.81 8.76 9.84
C SER A 89 -22.27 7.79 10.93
N HIS A 90 -23.17 8.21 11.82
CA HIS A 90 -23.77 7.32 12.80
C HIS A 90 -25.21 7.68 13.18
N THR A 91 -25.95 6.72 13.77
CA THR A 91 -27.34 6.90 14.22
C THR A 91 -27.47 7.43 15.65
N GLY A 92 -26.40 7.39 16.43
CA GLY A 92 -26.39 7.78 17.84
C GLY A 92 -26.59 9.27 18.10
N ARG A 93 -26.85 9.61 19.37
CA ARG A 93 -27.12 10.99 19.83
C ARG A 93 -25.93 11.69 20.48
N SER A 94 -24.80 11.01 20.59
CA SER A 94 -23.53 11.59 21.04
C SER A 94 -22.46 11.33 20.01
N SER A 95 -21.39 12.11 20.07
CA SER A 95 -20.26 11.97 19.16
C SER A 95 -19.62 10.59 19.25
N VAL A 96 -19.15 10.11 18.09
CA VAL A 96 -18.33 8.91 17.96
C VAL A 96 -16.94 9.32 17.49
N PHE A 97 -15.91 8.75 18.08
CA PHE A 97 -14.52 9.02 17.76
C PHE A 97 -13.93 7.86 16.97
N VAL A 98 -13.31 8.16 15.84
CA VAL A 98 -12.63 7.19 14.97
C VAL A 98 -11.15 7.50 15.01
N SER A 99 -10.32 6.47 15.18
CA SER A 99 -8.87 6.62 15.31
C SER A 99 -8.07 5.50 14.66
N GLY A 100 -6.81 5.81 14.43
CA GLY A 100 -5.81 4.91 13.89
C GLY A 100 -4.57 5.67 13.50
N TYR A 101 -4.03 5.38 12.31
CA TYR A 101 -2.80 6.01 11.86
C TYR A 101 -2.77 6.20 10.35
N LYS A 102 -1.92 7.13 9.90
CA LYS A 102 -1.61 7.38 8.51
C LYS A 102 -0.24 6.81 8.17
N THR A 103 -0.14 6.19 7.01
CA THR A 103 1.13 5.83 6.36
C THR A 103 1.21 6.50 5.00
N ILE A 104 2.39 6.47 4.38
CA ILE A 104 2.56 6.86 2.97
C ILE A 104 2.77 5.58 2.16
N ALA A 105 1.94 5.35 1.16
CA ALA A 105 2.14 4.33 0.13
C ALA A 105 2.74 4.97 -1.11
N SER A 106 3.66 4.30 -1.80
CA SER A 106 4.18 4.78 -3.08
C SER A 106 3.26 4.36 -4.22
N PHE A 107 3.08 5.22 -5.23
CA PHE A 107 2.39 4.82 -6.47
C PHE A 107 3.16 3.74 -7.25
N MET A 108 4.44 3.56 -6.92
CA MET A 108 5.36 2.60 -7.53
C MET A 108 5.38 1.26 -6.79
N SER A 109 4.58 1.06 -5.73
CA SER A 109 4.48 -0.21 -5.02
C SER A 109 3.58 -1.21 -5.76
N ASP A 110 4.08 -1.65 -6.92
CA ASP A 110 3.79 -2.98 -7.48
C ASP A 110 5.03 -3.88 -7.26
N ASP A 111 5.80 -3.62 -6.19
CA ASP A 111 6.75 -4.57 -5.61
C ASP A 111 5.99 -5.42 -4.57
N ASP A 112 4.99 -6.18 -5.02
CA ASP A 112 4.75 -7.47 -4.39
C ASP A 112 5.99 -8.32 -4.70
N ASP A 113 6.90 -8.33 -3.73
CA ASP A 113 8.09 -9.16 -3.64
C ASP A 113 7.70 -10.65 -3.75
N ASP A 114 7.47 -11.13 -4.97
CA ASP A 114 7.84 -12.50 -5.34
C ASP A 114 9.38 -12.55 -5.50
N GLU A 115 10.11 -12.30 -4.40
CA GLU A 115 11.58 -12.35 -4.32
C GLU A 115 12.12 -13.70 -4.87
N HIS A 116 11.29 -14.74 -4.82
CA HIS A 116 11.56 -16.05 -5.41
C HIS A 116 11.71 -16.04 -6.94
N GLY A 117 10.91 -15.26 -7.68
CA GLY A 117 10.98 -15.22 -9.15
C GLY A 117 12.17 -14.41 -9.68
N VAL A 118 12.55 -13.36 -8.96
CA VAL A 118 13.67 -12.49 -9.36
C VAL A 118 15.00 -13.21 -9.17
N ALA A 119 15.20 -13.90 -8.04
CA ALA A 119 16.44 -14.63 -7.76
C ALA A 119 16.71 -15.74 -8.79
N GLU A 120 15.69 -16.52 -9.15
CA GLU A 120 15.81 -17.56 -10.17
C GLU A 120 16.09 -16.98 -11.56
N TYR A 121 15.45 -15.86 -11.91
CA TYR A 121 15.69 -15.18 -13.18
C TYR A 121 17.11 -14.61 -13.25
N VAL A 122 17.61 -13.99 -12.18
CA VAL A 122 19.00 -13.51 -12.07
C VAL A 122 19.99 -14.67 -12.20
N ALA A 123 19.73 -15.80 -11.52
CA ALA A 123 20.57 -16.99 -11.62
C ALA A 123 20.60 -17.57 -13.05
N ALA A 124 19.46 -17.62 -13.74
CA ALA A 124 19.36 -18.10 -15.12
C ALA A 124 20.10 -17.18 -16.10
N LEU A 125 19.96 -15.86 -15.95
CA LEU A 125 20.73 -14.88 -16.74
C LEU A 125 22.24 -15.05 -16.52
N LYS A 126 22.66 -15.20 -15.26
CA LYS A 126 24.06 -15.44 -14.92
C LYS A 126 24.60 -16.73 -15.55
N ALA A 127 23.84 -17.83 -15.49
CA ALA A 127 24.25 -19.10 -16.07
C ALA A 127 24.47 -19.02 -17.60
N VAL A 128 23.59 -18.30 -18.32
CA VAL A 128 23.76 -18.09 -19.76
C VAL A 128 25.03 -17.29 -20.06
N LEU A 129 25.30 -16.21 -19.31
CA LEU A 129 26.50 -15.40 -19.49
C LEU A 129 27.78 -16.16 -19.12
N GLN A 130 27.74 -17.05 -18.12
CA GLN A 130 28.86 -17.94 -17.79
C GLN A 130 29.15 -18.94 -18.91
N ALA A 131 28.11 -19.48 -19.55
CA ALA A 131 28.25 -20.50 -20.59
C ALA A 131 28.57 -19.93 -21.98
N GLN A 132 28.01 -18.77 -22.32
CA GLN A 132 28.04 -18.21 -23.68
C GLN A 132 28.77 -16.86 -23.77
N GLY A 133 29.30 -16.36 -22.65
CA GLY A 133 29.97 -15.07 -22.57
C GLY A 133 29.00 -13.88 -22.66
N PRO A 134 29.52 -12.67 -22.87
CA PRO A 134 28.72 -11.45 -22.98
C PRO A 134 27.67 -11.53 -24.10
N GLN A 135 26.45 -11.09 -23.81
CA GLN A 135 25.32 -11.16 -24.74
C GLN A 135 24.62 -9.82 -24.88
N ARG A 136 24.07 -9.55 -26.07
CA ARG A 136 23.15 -8.42 -26.24
C ARG A 136 21.88 -8.63 -25.42
N VAL A 137 21.30 -7.55 -24.90
CA VAL A 137 20.05 -7.61 -24.12
C VAL A 137 18.93 -8.36 -24.85
N SER A 138 18.79 -8.13 -26.16
CA SER A 138 17.78 -8.81 -26.98
C SER A 138 18.01 -10.32 -27.11
N ALA A 139 19.27 -10.74 -27.28
CA ALA A 139 19.64 -12.15 -27.35
C ALA A 139 19.45 -12.84 -26.00
N LEU A 140 19.87 -12.17 -24.92
CA LEU A 140 19.73 -12.68 -23.56
C LEU A 140 18.26 -12.85 -23.15
N GLY A 141 17.39 -11.91 -23.54
CA GLY A 141 15.94 -12.01 -23.31
C GLY A 141 15.24 -13.09 -24.17
N ALA A 142 15.86 -13.53 -25.27
CA ALA A 142 15.38 -14.67 -26.05
C ALA A 142 15.82 -16.02 -25.43
N LEU A 143 16.98 -16.04 -24.76
CA LEU A 143 17.54 -17.23 -24.13
C LEU A 143 16.94 -17.51 -22.74
N VAL A 144 16.60 -16.46 -21.99
CA VAL A 144 16.00 -16.58 -20.66
C VAL A 144 14.63 -15.95 -20.67
N LYS A 145 13.59 -16.79 -20.58
CA LYS A 145 12.21 -16.31 -20.55
C LYS A 145 11.94 -15.59 -19.24
N ARG A 146 11.53 -14.33 -19.33
CA ARG A 146 11.14 -13.52 -18.18
C ARG A 146 9.82 -14.02 -17.55
N PRO A 147 9.77 -14.26 -16.24
CA PRO A 147 8.51 -14.56 -15.54
C PRO A 147 7.53 -13.37 -15.59
N PRO A 148 6.20 -13.61 -15.44
CA PRO A 148 5.17 -12.57 -15.59
C PRO A 148 5.33 -11.37 -14.64
N GLN A 149 5.87 -11.58 -13.44
CA GLN A 149 6.00 -10.57 -12.38
C GLN A 149 7.42 -10.04 -12.19
N VAL A 150 8.39 -10.47 -13.00
CA VAL A 150 9.78 -10.03 -12.86
C VAL A 150 10.00 -8.74 -13.67
N PRO A 151 10.75 -7.75 -13.12
CA PRO A 151 11.12 -6.54 -13.85
C PRO A 151 11.73 -6.85 -15.22
N LYS A 152 11.64 -5.89 -16.15
CA LYS A 152 12.23 -6.04 -17.49
C LYS A 152 13.74 -6.30 -17.36
N LEU A 153 14.31 -7.08 -18.27
CA LEU A 153 15.73 -7.47 -18.23
C LEU A 153 16.69 -6.30 -17.94
N LYS A 154 16.53 -5.15 -18.60
CA LYS A 154 17.38 -3.97 -18.35
C LYS A 154 17.26 -3.44 -16.93
N SER A 155 16.05 -3.44 -16.36
CA SER A 155 15.80 -3.05 -14.97
C SER A 155 16.38 -4.07 -13.99
N THR A 156 16.20 -5.38 -14.24
CA THR A 156 16.82 -6.44 -13.42
C THR A 156 18.35 -6.35 -13.43
N VAL A 157 18.96 -6.15 -14.60
CA VAL A 157 20.42 -5.99 -14.74
C VAL A 157 20.90 -4.73 -14.01
N GLY A 158 20.21 -3.61 -14.17
CA GLY A 158 20.53 -2.35 -13.48
C GLY A 158 20.40 -2.43 -11.95
N ALA A 159 19.45 -3.23 -11.44
CA ALA A 159 19.28 -3.49 -10.02
C ALA A 159 20.32 -4.45 -9.43
N ASN A 160 21.10 -5.16 -10.27
CA ASN A 160 22.09 -6.16 -9.85
C ASN A 160 23.53 -5.80 -10.33
N PRO A 161 24.06 -4.60 -10.01
CA PRO A 161 25.36 -4.15 -10.51
C PRO A 161 26.56 -4.92 -9.93
N ALA A 162 26.36 -5.68 -8.85
CA ALA A 162 27.39 -6.57 -8.31
C ALA A 162 27.57 -7.86 -9.12
N ILE A 163 26.63 -8.18 -10.03
CA ILE A 163 26.62 -9.40 -10.82
C ILE A 163 26.81 -9.08 -12.30
N PHE A 164 26.17 -8.02 -12.79
CA PHE A 164 26.14 -7.69 -14.22
C PHE A 164 26.74 -6.32 -14.50
N LEU A 165 27.42 -6.22 -15.65
CA LEU A 165 27.80 -4.97 -16.29
C LEU A 165 26.95 -4.81 -17.55
N HIS A 166 26.37 -3.62 -17.75
CA HIS A 166 25.62 -3.28 -18.96
C HIS A 166 26.29 -2.12 -19.67
N ASP A 167 26.82 -2.38 -20.86
CA ASP A 167 27.29 -1.34 -21.76
C ASP A 167 26.10 -0.74 -22.50
N LEU A 168 25.73 0.49 -22.12
CA LEU A 168 24.60 1.23 -22.69
C LEU A 168 24.83 1.63 -24.16
N VAL A 169 26.07 1.65 -24.64
CA VAL A 169 26.42 2.00 -26.02
C VAL A 169 26.26 0.80 -26.94
N THR A 170 26.74 -0.37 -26.52
CA THR A 170 26.70 -1.60 -27.33
C THR A 170 25.48 -2.48 -27.05
N ASP A 171 24.72 -2.15 -25.99
CA ASP A 171 23.59 -2.91 -25.41
C ASP A 171 23.96 -4.35 -25.05
N ILE A 172 25.22 -4.54 -24.61
CA ILE A 172 25.78 -5.83 -24.18
C ILE A 172 25.77 -5.92 -22.66
N VAL A 173 25.34 -7.07 -22.15
CA VAL A 173 25.41 -7.46 -20.74
C VAL A 173 26.51 -8.50 -20.58
N SER A 174 27.40 -8.27 -19.62
CA SER A 174 28.43 -9.22 -19.19
C SER A 174 28.36 -9.42 -17.68
N LEU A 175 29.12 -10.40 -17.17
CA LEU A 175 29.33 -10.53 -15.73
C LEU A 175 30.38 -9.50 -15.28
N VAL A 176 30.25 -9.06 -14.03
CA VAL A 176 31.36 -8.37 -13.34
C VAL A 176 32.50 -9.38 -13.17
N GLU A 177 33.73 -8.96 -13.46
CA GLU A 177 34.95 -9.76 -13.28
C GLU A 177 35.26 -10.05 -11.80
#